data_AF-A0A8J7R916-F1
#
_entry.id   AF-A0A8J7R916-F1
#
_cell.length_a   1.000
_cell.length_b   1.000
_cell.length_c   1.000
_cell.angle_alpha   90.00
_cell.angle_beta   90.00
_cell.angle_gamma   90.00
#
_symmetry.space_group_name_H-M   'P 1'
#
loop_
_entity.id
_entity.type
_entity.pdbx_description
1 polymer ?
#
loop_
_entity_poly.entity_id
_entity_poly.type
_entity_poly.pdbx_seq_one_letter_code
_entity_poly.pdbx_strand_id
1 'polypeptide(L)' 'MTRTTREQRRAIHRKWRQADQGLPYRSFRRLAASVPAGDGAIALPWCGMWLCIEADGYTHS' A
#
# COMPACT_ATOMS: atom_id res chain seq x y z
N MET A 1 7.10 8.56 7.98
CA MET A 1 5.90 7.86 7.48
C MET A 1 5.61 8.36 6.07
N THR A 2 5.51 7.45 5.10
CA THR A 2 5.11 7.77 3.72
C THR A 2 3.74 8.46 3.72
N ARG A 3 3.63 9.61 3.06
CA ARG A 3 2.36 10.34 2.93
C ARG A 3 1.51 9.64 1.87
N THR A 4 0.44 8.97 2.29
CA THR A 4 -0.50 8.29 1.40
C THR A 4 -1.79 9.08 1.19
N THR A 5 -2.33 9.03 -0.03
CA THR A 5 -3.63 9.62 -0.41
C THR A 5 -4.79 8.85 0.24
N ARG A 6 -6.02 9.40 0.14
CA ARG A 6 -7.23 8.71 0.61
C ARG A 6 -7.49 7.42 -0.17
N GLU A 7 -7.29 7.45 -1.48
CA GLU A 7 -7.55 6.29 -2.34
C GLU A 7 -6.49 5.20 -2.14
N GLN A 8 -5.21 5.57 -1.98
CA GLN A 8 -4.17 4.62 -1.57
C GLN A 8 -4.50 3.94 -0.24
N ARG A 9 -4.99 4.70 0.76
CA ARG A 9 -5.42 4.09 2.03
C ARG A 9 -6.59 3.11 1.85
N ARG A 10 -7.53 3.40 0.95
CA ARG A 10 -8.61 2.46 0.61
C ARG A 10 -8.04 1.20 -0.02
N ALA A 11 -7.10 1.32 -0.96
CA ALA A 11 -6.42 0.19 -1.59
C ALA A 11 -5.64 -0.67 -0.59
N ILE A 12 -4.81 -0.04 0.26
CA ILE A 12 -4.08 -0.71 1.35
C ILE A 12 -5.06 -1.44 2.27
N HIS A 13 -6.16 -0.80 2.68
CA HIS A 13 -7.17 -1.43 3.54
C HIS A 13 -7.84 -2.64 2.85
N ARG A 14 -8.11 -2.57 1.53
CA ARG A 14 -8.62 -3.72 0.77
C ARG A 14 -7.63 -4.89 0.80
N LYS A 15 -6.34 -4.66 0.54
CA LYS A 15 -5.30 -5.71 0.58
C LYS A 15 -5.09 -6.26 2.00
N TRP A 16 -5.13 -5.41 3.02
CA TRP A 16 -5.11 -5.84 4.42
C TRP A 16 -6.28 -6.75 4.78
N ARG A 17 -7.50 -6.45 4.32
CA ARG A 17 -8.66 -7.34 4.53
C ARG A 17 -8.55 -8.68 3.79
N GLN A 18 -7.79 -8.74 2.70
CA GLN A 18 -7.55 -9.99 1.95
C GLN A 18 -6.50 -10.85 2.64
N ALA A 19 -5.41 -10.24 3.11
CA ALA A 19 -4.39 -10.87 3.93
C ALA A 19 -3.71 -9.80 4.78
N ASP A 20 -3.91 -9.88 6.10
CA ASP A 20 -3.39 -8.91 7.07
C ASP A 20 -1.92 -9.14 7.44
N GLN A 21 -1.37 -10.29 7.05
CA GLN A 21 -0.01 -10.74 7.37
C GLN A 21 0.24 -10.76 8.88
N GLY A 22 -0.80 -11.01 9.69
CA GLY A 22 -0.76 -10.99 11.15
C GLY A 22 -0.60 -9.59 11.75
N LEU A 23 -0.74 -8.53 10.96
CA LEU A 23 -0.52 -7.15 11.41
C LEU A 23 -1.84 -6.40 11.60
N PRO A 24 -1.97 -5.56 12.65
CA PRO A 24 -3.05 -4.60 12.71
C PRO A 24 -2.92 -3.58 11.57
N TYR A 25 -4.04 -3.07 11.06
CA TYR A 25 -4.07 -2.18 9.89
C TYR A 25 -3.08 -0.99 9.97
N ARG A 26 -2.90 -0.39 11.16
CA ARG A 26 -1.96 0.72 11.34
C ARG A 26 -0.51 0.32 11.10
N SER A 27 -0.11 -0.89 11.50
CA SER A 27 1.23 -1.44 11.27
C SER A 27 1.38 -1.87 9.81
N PHE A 28 0.38 -2.55 9.24
CA PHE A 28 0.37 -2.93 7.83
C PHE A 28 0.51 -1.72 6.90
N ARG A 29 -0.23 -0.64 7.15
CA ARG A 29 -0.15 0.60 6.37
C ARG A 29 1.22 1.26 6.42
N ARG A 30 2.00 1.05 7.49
CA ARG A 30 3.36 1.60 7.61
C ARG A 30 4.37 0.87 6.74
N LEU A 31 4.02 -0.31 6.21
CA LEU A 31 4.86 -1.03 5.26
C LEU A 31 4.93 -0.34 3.89
N ALA A 32 4.01 0.58 3.59
CA ALA A 32 4.03 1.36 2.35
C ALA A 32 5.28 2.25 2.25
N ALA A 33 6.07 2.05 1.21
CA ALA A 33 7.26 2.83 0.89
C ALA A 33 6.99 3.74 -0.32
N SER A 34 7.54 4.95 -0.33
CA SER A 34 7.49 5.80 -1.52
C SER A 34 8.29 5.17 -2.66
N VAL A 35 7.80 5.29 -3.90
CA VAL A 35 8.56 4.91 -5.09
C VAL A 35 9.19 6.18 -5.69
N PRO A 36 10.54 6.29 -5.74
CA PRO A 36 11.20 7.39 -6.42
C PRO A 36 10.78 7.43 -7.90
N ALA A 37 10.54 8.65 -8.43
CA ALA A 37 10.08 8.86 -9.81
C ALA A 37 8.77 8.14 -10.20
N GLY A 38 7.95 7.72 -9.23
CA GLY A 38 6.66 7.05 -9.46
C GLY A 38 5.44 7.97 -9.37
N ASP A 39 5.58 9.28 -9.58
CA ASP A 39 4.45 10.25 -9.59
C ASP A 39 3.44 10.11 -8.44
N GLY A 40 3.95 9.87 -7.21
CA GLY A 40 3.12 9.72 -6.01
C GLY A 40 2.65 8.29 -5.72
N ALA A 41 3.08 7.31 -6.51
CA ALA A 41 2.91 5.90 -6.24
C ALA A 41 3.66 5.43 -4.99
N ILE A 42 3.17 4.33 -4.42
CA ILE A 42 3.78 3.64 -3.29
C ILE A 42 3.99 2.17 -3.61
N ALA A 43 5.02 1.58 -3.01
CA ALA A 43 5.25 0.15 -3.00
C ALA A 43 4.76 -0.43 -1.67
N LEU A 44 4.02 -1.55 -1.72
CA LEU A 44 3.48 -2.23 -0.54
C LEU A 44 3.89 -3.71 -0.58
N PRO A 45 4.65 -4.20 0.41
CA PRO A 45 4.94 -5.62 0.51
C PRO A 45 3.68 -6.37 0.98
N TRP A 46 3.29 -7.40 0.24
CA TRP A 46 2.08 -8.17 0.47
C TRP A 46 2.26 -9.62 0.02
N CYS A 47 2.12 -10.58 0.92
CA CYS A 47 2.14 -12.03 0.60
C CYS A 47 3.38 -12.47 -0.22
N GLY A 48 4.56 -11.94 0.09
CA GLY A 48 5.81 -12.28 -0.61
C GLY A 48 6.03 -11.55 -1.94
N MET A 49 5.14 -10.64 -2.34
CA MET A 49 5.30 -9.77 -3.52
C MET A 49 5.28 -8.29 -3.13
N TRP A 50 5.72 -7.43 -4.06
CA TRP A 50 5.61 -5.98 -3.95
C TRP A 50 4.52 -5.47 -4.88
N LEU A 51 3.52 -4.79 -4.32
CA LEU A 51 2.46 -4.16 -5.07
C LEU A 51 2.79 -2.70 -5.30
N CYS A 52 2.61 -2.21 -6.54
CA CYS A 52 2.63 -0.78 -6.80
C CYS A 52 1.19 -0.25 -6.68
N ILE A 53 1.01 0.83 -5.92
CA ILE A 53 -0.29 1.50 -5.77
C ILE A 53 -0.14 2.96 -6.18
N GLU A 54 -0.80 3.33 -7.26
CA GLU A 54 -0.80 4.68 -7.82
C GLU A 54 -1.46 5.69 -6.86
N ALA A 55 -1.27 6.99 -7.10
CA ALA A 55 -1.83 8.05 -6.26
C ALA A 55 -3.37 8.02 -6.17
N ASP A 56 -4.04 7.54 -7.23
CA ASP A 56 -5.49 7.37 -7.34
C ASP A 56 -6.01 6.04 -6.73
N GLY A 57 -5.11 5.19 -6.21
CA GLY A 57 -5.45 3.91 -5.60
C GLY A 57 -5.56 2.73 -6.57
N TYR A 58 -5.27 2.90 -7.87
CA TYR A 58 -5.06 1.77 -8.77
C TYR A 58 -3.92 0.89 -8.23
N THR A 59 -4.13 -0.42 -8.20
CA THR A 59 -3.18 -1.37 -7.60
C THR A 59 -2.73 -2.37 -8.65
N HIS A 60 -1.43 -2.37 -8.92
CA HIS A 60 -0.77 -3.41 -9.72
C HIS A 60 -0.56 -4.63 -8.81
N SER A 61 -1.31 -5.71 -9.03
CA SER A 61 -1.23 -6.95 -8.25
C SER A 61 -1.39 -8.19 -9.10
#